data_AF-T0Z611-F1
#
_entry.id   AF-T0Z611-F1
#
_cell.length_a   1.000
_cell.length_b   1.000
_cell.length_c   1.000
_cell.angle_alpha   90.00
_cell.angle_beta   90.00
_cell.angle_gamma   90.00
#
_symmetry.space_group_name_H-M   'P 1'
#
loop_
_entity.id
_entity.type
_entity.pdbx_description
1 polymer ?
#
loop_
_entity_poly.entity_id
_entity_poly.type
_entity_poly.pdbx_seq_one_letter_code
_entity_poly.pdbx_strand_id
1 'polypeptide(L)' 'MVRMAVDDAYGAREWREGSDDEEVALRTTRISRRLCRRVAAYAFEHARRTGATVFGGPKFTVSPVYEGMFKEELDAA' A
#
# COMPACT_ATOMS: atom_id res chain seq x y z
N MET A 1 2.26 -4.77 13.85
CA MET A 1 1.78 -4.20 12.58
C MET A 1 2.66 -4.74 11.47
N VAL A 2 2.06 -5.28 10.40
CA VAL A 2 2.78 -5.68 9.18
C VAL A 2 2.59 -4.58 8.15
N ARG A 3 3.67 -4.03 7.59
CA ARG A 3 3.63 -2.93 6.62
C ARG A 3 4.61 -3.19 5.46
N MET A 4 4.21 -2.79 4.26
CA MET A 4 5.13 -2.65 3.13
C MET A 4 6.16 -1.55 3.44
N ALA A 5 7.43 -1.92 3.51
CA ALA A 5 8.55 -1.01 3.81
C ALA A 5 9.36 -0.60 2.55
N VAL A 6 8.81 -0.88 1.37
CA VAL A 6 9.34 -0.58 0.04
C VAL A 6 8.16 -0.41 -0.91
N ASP A 7 8.37 0.17 -2.10
CA ASP A 7 7.30 0.65 -2.97
C ASP A 7 6.47 1.73 -2.23
N ASP A 8 5.22 1.93 -2.61
CA ASP A 8 4.34 2.98 -2.16
C ASP A 8 4.94 4.38 -2.29
N ALA A 9 5.00 5.16 -1.20
CA ALA A 9 5.65 6.45 -1.16
C ALA A 9 7.18 6.34 -1.00
N TYR A 10 7.73 5.16 -0.71
CA TYR A 10 9.17 5.00 -0.53
C TYR A 10 9.90 5.13 -1.87
N GLY A 11 10.77 6.13 -1.97
CA GLY A 11 11.49 6.45 -3.20
C GLY A 11 10.62 7.14 -4.26
N ALA A 12 9.51 7.75 -3.86
CA ALA A 12 8.67 8.53 -4.74
C ALA A 12 9.47 9.65 -5.42
N ARG A 13 9.18 9.89 -6.71
CA ARG A 13 9.53 11.17 -7.33
C ARG A 13 8.60 12.22 -6.76
N GLU A 14 9.16 13.31 -6.25
CA GLU A 14 8.42 14.41 -5.64
C GLU A 14 8.84 15.74 -6.29
N TRP A 15 7.89 16.64 -6.45
CA TRP A 15 8.13 17.98 -6.99
C TRP A 15 7.01 18.94 -6.58
N ARG A 16 7.26 20.24 -6.78
CA ARG A 16 6.26 21.30 -6.60
C ARG A 16 6.04 22.03 -7.91
N GLU A 17 4.81 22.46 -8.15
CA GLU A 17 4.41 23.26 -9.30
C GLU A 17 3.57 24.44 -8.81
N GLY A 18 3.57 25.55 -9.55
CA GLY A 18 2.87 26.78 -9.16
C GLY A 18 3.68 27.68 -8.21
N SER A 19 3.04 28.74 -7.73
CA SER A 19 3.61 29.71 -6.78
C SER A 19 2.50 30.32 -5.93
N ASP A 20 2.87 30.90 -4.78
CA ASP A 20 1.96 31.55 -3.84
C ASP A 20 0.81 30.62 -3.39
N ASP A 21 -0.42 31.13 -3.34
CA ASP A 21 -1.60 30.38 -2.88
C ASP A 21 -2.02 29.23 -3.83
N GLU A 22 -1.42 29.15 -5.02
CA GLU A 22 -1.66 28.10 -6.01
C GLU A 22 -0.53 27.06 -6.07
N GLU A 23 0.48 27.13 -5.17
CA GLU A 23 1.53 26.12 -5.12
C GLU A 23 0.97 24.74 -4.73
N VAL A 24 1.26 23.73 -5.56
CA VAL A 24 0.86 22.33 -5.33
C VAL A 24 2.08 21.44 -5.18
N ALA A 25 1.97 20.46 -4.28
CA ALA A 25 2.98 19.41 -4.09
C ALA A 25 2.50 18.10 -4.68
N LEU A 26 3.31 17.51 -5.56
CA LEU A 26 3.00 16.26 -6.24
C LEU A 26 4.01 15.17 -5.87
N ARG A 27 3.53 13.93 -5.88
CA ARG A 27 4.39 12.75 -5.78
C ARG A 27 3.83 11.58 -6.60
N THR A 28 4.72 10.74 -7.08
CA THR A 28 4.32 9.42 -7.62
C THR A 28 4.19 8.39 -6.50
N THR A 29 3.25 7.47 -6.63
CA THR A 29 3.21 6.25 -5.82
C THR A 29 3.16 5.03 -6.73
N ARG A 30 3.81 3.93 -6.34
CA ARG A 30 3.72 2.66 -7.09
C ARG A 30 3.66 1.50 -6.11
N ILE A 31 2.90 0.45 -6.42
CA ILE A 31 3.05 -0.85 -5.77
C ILE A 31 3.20 -1.95 -6.81
N SER A 32 3.91 -3.01 -6.46
CA SER A 32 4.06 -4.18 -7.30
C SER A 32 3.27 -5.36 -6.74
N ARG A 33 2.53 -6.06 -7.62
CA ARG A 33 1.75 -7.25 -7.24
C ARG A 33 2.59 -8.29 -6.49
N ARG A 34 3.87 -8.43 -6.87
CA ARG A 34 4.82 -9.30 -6.19
C ARG A 34 4.98 -8.96 -4.71
N LEU A 35 5.11 -7.68 -4.36
CA LEU A 35 5.25 -7.24 -2.97
C LEU A 35 3.92 -7.33 -2.22
N CYS A 36 2.81 -6.94 -2.85
CA CYS A 36 1.46 -7.12 -2.31
C CYS A 36 1.23 -8.57 -1.86
N ARG A 37 1.47 -9.54 -2.76
CA ARG A 37 1.33 -10.97 -2.48
C ARG A 37 2.20 -11.43 -1.31
N ARG A 38 3.48 -11.03 -1.29
CA ARG A 38 4.42 -11.45 -0.23
C ARG A 38 4.01 -10.91 1.13
N VAL A 39 3.56 -9.66 1.19
CA VAL A 39 3.14 -9.04 2.46
C VAL A 39 1.81 -9.61 2.93
N ALA A 40 0.84 -9.83 2.03
CA ALA A 40 -0.42 -10.50 2.36
C ALA A 40 -0.16 -11.89 2.94
N ALA A 41 0.58 -12.75 2.21
CA ALA A 41 0.91 -14.09 2.67
C ALA A 41 1.62 -14.10 4.03
N TYR A 42 2.57 -13.18 4.25
CA TYR A 42 3.24 -13.05 5.54
C TYR A 42 2.29 -12.63 6.67
N ALA A 43 1.37 -11.71 6.41
CA ALA A 43 0.41 -11.24 7.42
C ALA A 43 -0.49 -12.39 7.91
N PHE A 44 -1.05 -13.18 6.99
CA PHE A 44 -1.90 -14.33 7.33
C PHE A 44 -1.11 -15.47 7.99
N GLU A 45 0.08 -15.80 7.49
CA GLU A 45 0.92 -16.83 8.11
C GLU A 45 1.35 -16.43 9.53
N HIS A 46 1.73 -15.17 9.74
CA HIS A 46 2.09 -14.66 11.06
C HIS A 46 0.88 -14.67 12.02
N ALA A 47 -0.30 -14.28 11.53
CA ALA A 47 -1.53 -14.31 12.30
C ALA A 47 -1.89 -15.74 12.73
N ARG A 48 -1.79 -16.72 11.82
CA ARG A 48 -2.00 -18.15 12.10
C ARG A 48 -1.04 -18.67 13.18
N ARG A 49 0.24 -18.29 13.13
CA ARG A 49 1.25 -18.72 14.12
C ARG A 49 1.02 -18.14 15.52
N THR A 50 0.45 -16.95 15.59
CA THR A 50 0.27 -16.22 16.85
C THR A 50 -1.16 -16.25 17.38
N GLY A 51 -2.08 -16.91 16.68
CA GLY A 51 -3.51 -16.95 17.03
C GLY A 51 -4.19 -15.57 16.89
N ALA A 52 -3.67 -14.72 16.00
CA ALA A 52 -4.19 -13.38 15.76
C ALA A 52 -5.13 -13.32 14.56
N THR A 53 -5.83 -12.20 14.42
CA THR A 53 -6.68 -11.88 13.26
C THR A 53 -6.02 -10.80 12.41
N VAL A 54 -6.01 -10.97 11.09
CA VAL A 54 -5.60 -9.91 10.17
C VAL A 54 -6.71 -8.86 10.10
N PHE A 55 -6.41 -7.65 10.52
CA PHE A 55 -7.34 -6.53 10.47
C PHE A 55 -6.69 -5.32 9.80
N GLY A 56 -7.51 -4.58 9.05
CA GLY A 56 -7.06 -3.44 8.26
C GLY A 56 -6.74 -3.83 6.82
N GLY A 57 -6.85 -2.84 5.94
CA GLY A 57 -6.63 -3.01 4.52
C GLY A 57 -6.36 -1.66 3.86
N PRO A 58 -5.86 -1.71 2.62
CA PRO A 58 -5.57 -0.51 1.83
C PRO A 58 -6.83 0.32 1.60
N LYS A 59 -6.70 1.62 1.29
CA LYS A 59 -7.83 2.52 1.04
C LYS A 59 -8.45 2.29 -0.36
N PHE A 60 -8.82 1.05 -0.66
CA PHE A 60 -9.22 0.60 -1.99
C PHE A 60 -10.52 1.24 -2.51
N THR A 61 -11.39 1.75 -1.63
CA THR A 61 -12.58 2.51 -2.05
C THR A 61 -12.24 3.91 -2.56
N VAL A 62 -11.09 4.45 -2.17
CA VAL A 62 -10.58 5.76 -2.63
C VAL A 62 -9.66 5.59 -3.85
N SER A 63 -8.87 4.52 -3.88
CA SER A 63 -7.94 4.23 -4.99
C SER A 63 -8.09 2.79 -5.50
N PRO A 64 -9.16 2.50 -6.27
CA PRO A 64 -9.52 1.13 -6.63
C PRO A 64 -8.50 0.41 -7.49
N VAL A 65 -7.65 1.13 -8.23
CA VAL A 65 -6.59 0.51 -9.05
C VAL A 65 -5.33 0.27 -8.21
N TYR A 66 -4.84 1.33 -7.58
CA TYR A 66 -3.58 1.28 -6.86
C TYR A 66 -3.73 0.50 -5.55
N GLU A 67 -4.60 0.94 -4.64
CA GLU A 67 -4.84 0.27 -3.36
C GLU A 67 -5.59 -1.06 -3.57
N GLY A 68 -6.39 -1.17 -4.63
CA GLY A 68 -7.11 -2.39 -4.98
C GLY A 68 -6.19 -3.58 -5.27
N MET A 69 -5.02 -3.36 -5.89
CA MET A 69 -4.06 -4.45 -6.13
C MET A 69 -3.61 -5.11 -4.81
N PHE A 70 -3.42 -4.36 -3.73
CA PHE A 70 -3.10 -4.98 -2.44
C PHE A 70 -4.33 -5.63 -1.79
N LYS A 71 -5.52 -5.06 -1.96
CA LYS A 71 -6.78 -5.66 -1.50
C LYS A 71 -7.02 -7.03 -2.13
N GLU A 72 -6.81 -7.17 -3.43
CA GLU A 72 -6.95 -8.44 -4.15
C GLU A 72 -6.04 -9.54 -3.55
N GLU A 73 -4.79 -9.20 -3.22
CA GLU A 73 -3.86 -10.17 -2.63
C GLU A 73 -4.19 -10.47 -1.15
N LEU A 74 -4.78 -9.52 -0.42
CA LEU A 74 -5.29 -9.77 0.94
C LEU A 74 -6.55 -10.65 0.95
N ASP A 75 -7.42 -10.53 -0.06
CA ASP A 75 -8.62 -11.36 -0.19
C ASP A 75 -8.30 -12.79 -0.62
N ALA A 76 -7.19 -12.98 -1.32
CA ALA A 76 -6.75 -14.28 -1.81
C ALA A 76 -5.90 -15.08 -0.80
N ALA A 77 -5.40 -14.44 0.27
CA ALA A 77 -4.50 -15.03 1.26
C ALA A 77 -5.25 -15.57 2.48
#